data_AF-A0A3C1L0I4-F1
#
_entry.id   AF-A0A3C1L0I4-F1
#
_cell.length_a   1.000
_cell.length_b   1.000
_cell.length_c   1.000
_cell.angle_alpha   90.00
_cell.angle_beta   90.00
_cell.angle_gamma   90.00
#
_symmetry.space_group_name_H-M   'P 1'
#
loop_
_entity.id
_entity.type
_entity.pdbx_description
1 polymer ?
#
loop_
_entity_poly.entity_id
_entity_poly.type
_entity_poly.pdbx_seq_one_letter_code
_entity_poly.pdbx_strand_id
1 'polypeptide(L)'
;MLFNSLLFLVFFAGALAGSWLLVGRLKLRLGFLLLASYLFYMSWHPHFIVLILLSTLVDFFVAQRIEDTPDSSPTRRKTLLWTSLAMNLGLLGYFKYTNFFLQSVGDTAKLFELPLSFPIYEIVLPVGISFYTFQTMSYTVDVYRGHLKAERSLLRFALYVSFFPQLVAGPIVRATDLLPQLKLPVSLSREQVGAALFRIARGLV
;
A
#
# COMPACT_ATOMS: atom_id res chain seq x y z
N MET A 1 7.88 8.59 -11.54
CA MET A 1 8.72 9.66 -10.95
C MET A 1 9.67 9.06 -9.90
N LEU A 2 10.97 9.37 -9.94
CA LEU A 2 11.97 8.87 -8.97
C LEU A 2 12.11 9.81 -7.76
N PHE A 3 12.33 9.27 -6.55
CA PHE A 3 12.41 10.07 -5.31
C PHE A 3 13.55 11.08 -5.28
N ASN A 4 14.67 10.76 -5.91
CA ASN A 4 15.84 11.63 -6.00
C ASN A 4 15.80 12.59 -7.20
N SER A 5 14.63 12.77 -7.83
CA SER A 5 14.48 13.66 -8.99
C SER A 5 13.95 15.05 -8.61
N LEU A 6 14.35 16.07 -9.38
CA LEU A 6 13.78 17.42 -9.25
C LEU A 6 12.25 17.41 -9.44
N LEU A 7 11.76 16.56 -10.34
CA LEU A 7 10.32 16.38 -10.57
C LEU A 7 9.60 15.93 -9.29
N PHE A 8 10.20 15.01 -8.52
CA PHE A 8 9.67 14.60 -7.22
C PHE A 8 9.65 15.74 -6.22
N LEU A 9 10.71 16.54 -6.14
CA LEU A 9 10.77 17.67 -5.21
C LEU A 9 9.68 18.70 -5.52
N VAL A 10 9.49 19.05 -6.79
CA VAL A 10 8.42 19.97 -7.24
C VAL A 10 7.03 19.39 -6.93
N PHE A 11 6.82 18.12 -7.26
CA PHE A 11 5.56 17.43 -6.94
C PHE A 11 5.29 17.40 -5.43
N PHE A 12 6.29 17.05 -4.62
CA PHE A 12 6.19 16.97 -3.17
C PHE A 12 5.88 18.34 -2.56
N ALA A 13 6.57 19.40 -3.00
CA ALA A 13 6.30 20.77 -2.56
C ALA A 13 4.86 21.20 -2.91
N GLY A 14 4.40 20.89 -4.13
CA GLY A 14 3.03 21.16 -4.57
C GLY A 14 1.99 20.38 -3.77
N ALA A 15 2.23 19.08 -3.52
CA ALA A 15 1.36 18.25 -2.70
C ALA A 15 1.31 18.73 -1.24
N LEU A 16 2.45 19.16 -0.68
CA LEU A 16 2.50 19.71 0.68
C LEU A 16 1.73 21.03 0.77
N ALA A 17 1.98 21.96 -0.16
CA ALA A 17 1.28 23.25 -0.23
C ALA A 17 -0.23 23.07 -0.41
N GLY A 18 -0.65 22.24 -1.37
CA GLY A 18 -2.08 21.96 -1.60
C GLY A 18 -2.76 21.30 -0.39
N SER A 19 -2.08 20.38 0.28
CA SER A 19 -2.56 19.77 1.52
C SER A 19 -2.71 20.81 2.64
N TRP A 20 -1.77 21.75 2.74
CA TRP A 20 -1.78 22.82 3.74
C TRP A 20 -2.93 23.82 3.52
N LEU A 21 -3.17 24.23 2.27
CA LEU A 21 -4.29 25.10 1.91
C LEU A 21 -5.66 24.51 2.27
N LEU A 22 -5.73 23.18 2.42
CA LEU A 22 -6.95 22.43 2.73
C LEU A 22 -7.05 21.97 4.19
N VAL A 23 -6.19 22.45 5.10
CA VAL A 23 -6.16 22.01 6.53
C VAL A 23 -7.52 22.16 7.22
N GLY A 24 -8.29 23.21 6.92
CA GLY A 24 -9.63 23.43 7.48
C GLY A 24 -10.76 22.61 6.81
N ARG A 25 -10.47 21.85 5.74
CA ARG A 25 -11.46 21.11 4.95
C ARG A 25 -11.08 19.64 4.83
N LEU A 26 -11.20 18.90 5.93
CA LEU A 26 -10.71 17.52 6.07
C LEU A 26 -11.02 16.61 4.87
N LYS A 27 -12.28 16.51 4.45
CA LYS A 27 -12.68 15.64 3.32
C LYS A 27 -11.98 16.01 2.01
N LEU A 28 -11.91 17.31 1.69
CA LEU A 28 -11.24 17.79 0.47
C LEU A 28 -9.74 17.54 0.52
N ARG A 29 -9.13 17.72 1.70
CA ARG A 29 -7.72 17.42 1.90
C ARG A 29 -7.40 15.93 1.71
N LEU A 30 -8.20 15.04 2.29
CA LEU A 30 -8.02 13.60 2.11
C LEU A 30 -8.18 13.21 0.63
N GLY A 31 -9.17 13.78 -0.06
CA GLY A 31 -9.36 13.60 -1.50
C GLY A 31 -8.18 14.10 -2.33
N PHE A 32 -7.66 15.29 -2.00
CA PHE A 32 -6.47 15.85 -2.64
C PHE A 32 -5.23 14.97 -2.43
N LEU A 33 -4.98 14.53 -1.20
CA LEU A 33 -3.85 13.64 -0.88
C LEU A 33 -3.97 12.28 -1.56
N LEU A 34 -5.20 11.75 -1.68
CA LEU A 34 -5.46 10.50 -2.40
C LEU A 34 -5.15 10.67 -3.89
N LEU A 35 -5.64 11.76 -4.49
CA LEU A 35 -5.38 12.06 -5.89
C LEU A 35 -3.89 12.26 -6.16
N ALA A 36 -3.21 13.04 -5.33
CA ALA A 36 -1.76 13.21 -5.41
C ALA A 36 -1.04 11.86 -5.31
N SER A 37 -1.46 11.00 -4.37
CA SER A 37 -0.88 9.67 -4.20
C SER A 37 -1.07 8.79 -5.43
N TYR A 38 -2.26 8.79 -6.04
CA TYR A 38 -2.50 8.04 -7.28
C TYR A 38 -1.71 8.58 -8.47
N LEU A 39 -1.64 9.91 -8.63
CA LEU A 39 -0.80 10.54 -9.66
C LEU A 39 0.68 10.15 -9.49
N PHE A 40 1.16 10.07 -8.25
CA PHE A 40 2.51 9.61 -7.95
C PHE A 40 2.77 8.20 -8.51
N TYR A 41 1.92 7.20 -8.26
CA TYR A 41 2.14 5.85 -8.81
C TYR A 41 1.90 5.78 -10.32
N MET A 42 0.88 6.47 -10.82
CA MET A 42 0.59 6.50 -12.26
C MET A 42 1.76 7.12 -13.05
N SER A 43 2.54 8.02 -12.44
CA SER A 43 3.74 8.61 -13.05
C SER A 43 4.87 7.60 -13.33
N TRP A 44 4.79 6.39 -12.78
CA TRP A 44 5.74 5.31 -13.10
C TRP A 44 5.20 4.43 -14.22
N HIS A 45 4.00 3.88 -14.03
CA HIS A 45 3.28 3.15 -15.08
C HIS A 45 1.78 3.19 -14.77
N PRO A 46 0.96 3.92 -15.56
CA PRO A 46 -0.44 4.20 -15.24
C PRO A 46 -1.29 2.96 -14.98
N HIS A 47 -1.03 1.87 -15.71
CA HIS A 47 -1.84 0.65 -15.62
C HIS A 47 -1.75 -0.05 -14.24
N PHE A 48 -0.66 0.14 -13.48
CA PHE A 48 -0.52 -0.55 -12.19
C PHE A 48 -1.33 0.06 -11.05
N ILE A 49 -1.95 1.21 -11.26
CA ILE A 49 -2.92 1.72 -10.30
C ILE A 49 -4.07 0.73 -10.06
N VAL A 50 -4.41 -0.08 -11.07
CA VAL A 50 -5.45 -1.11 -10.97
C VAL A 50 -5.13 -2.10 -9.86
N LEU A 51 -3.85 -2.42 -9.64
CA LEU A 51 -3.44 -3.36 -8.59
C LEU A 51 -3.65 -2.76 -7.19
N ILE A 52 -3.31 -1.49 -7.01
CA ILE A 52 -3.54 -0.76 -5.76
C ILE A 52 -5.03 -0.65 -5.49
N LEU A 53 -5.83 -0.28 -6.49
CA LEU A 53 -7.28 -0.17 -6.37
C LEU A 53 -7.92 -1.52 -6.05
N LEU A 54 -7.48 -2.58 -6.72
CA LEU A 54 -7.99 -3.93 -6.51
C LEU A 54 -7.70 -4.44 -5.09
N SER A 55 -6.45 -4.33 -4.63
CA SER A 55 -6.07 -4.66 -3.25
C SER A 55 -6.86 -3.80 -2.24
N THR A 56 -6.96 -2.49 -2.49
CA THR A 56 -7.75 -1.56 -1.66
C THR A 56 -9.21 -1.99 -1.55
N LEU A 57 -9.89 -2.24 -2.67
CA LEU A 57 -11.31 -2.57 -2.66
C LEU A 57 -11.57 -3.93 -2.01
N VAL A 58 -10.79 -4.96 -2.37
CA VAL A 58 -10.92 -6.30 -1.80
C VAL A 58 -10.74 -6.25 -0.28
N ASP A 59 -9.65 -5.67 0.20
CA ASP A 59 -9.34 -5.66 1.63
C ASP A 59 -10.27 -4.76 2.44
N PHE A 60 -10.74 -3.65 1.87
CA PHE A 60 -11.76 -2.80 2.47
C PHE A 60 -13.06 -3.57 2.73
N PHE A 61 -13.58 -4.23 1.70
CA PHE A 61 -14.85 -4.94 1.77
C PHE A 61 -14.76 -6.25 2.55
N VAL A 62 -13.61 -6.95 2.46
CA VAL A 62 -13.35 -8.17 3.23
C VAL A 62 -13.26 -7.83 4.72
N ALA A 63 -12.50 -6.80 5.11
CA ALA A 63 -12.40 -6.42 6.52
C ALA A 63 -13.76 -6.05 7.14
N GLN A 64 -14.59 -5.29 6.41
CA GLN A 64 -15.94 -4.97 6.90
C GLN A 64 -16.80 -6.23 7.04
N ARG A 65 -16.78 -7.12 6.04
CA ARG A 65 -17.52 -8.40 6.13
C ARG A 65 -17.02 -9.29 7.25
N ILE A 66 -15.73 -9.27 7.57
CA ILE A 66 -15.17 -10.00 8.70
C ILE A 66 -15.73 -9.43 10.01
N GLU A 67 -15.69 -8.11 10.19
CA GLU A 67 -16.21 -7.45 11.40
C GLU A 67 -17.73 -7.65 11.54
N ASP A 68 -18.48 -7.58 10.43
CA ASP A 68 -19.94 -7.74 10.42
C ASP A 68 -20.37 -9.22 10.56
N THR A 69 -19.44 -10.18 10.43
CA THR A 69 -19.75 -11.61 10.61
C THR A 69 -19.67 -11.98 12.09
N PRO A 70 -20.76 -12.52 12.67
CA PRO A 70 -20.78 -12.93 14.07
C PRO A 70 -19.70 -13.97 14.40
N ASP A 71 -19.22 -13.95 15.64
CA ASP A 71 -18.20 -14.89 16.12
C ASP A 71 -18.68 -16.35 16.11
N SER A 72 -20.00 -16.58 16.10
CA SER A 72 -20.62 -17.90 15.92
C SER A 72 -20.42 -18.50 14.52
N SER A 73 -19.87 -17.74 13.56
CA SER A 73 -19.60 -18.17 12.18
C SER A 73 -18.10 -18.17 11.84
N PRO A 74 -17.25 -18.94 12.55
CA PRO A 74 -15.79 -18.88 12.40
C PRO A 74 -15.31 -19.29 11.00
N THR A 75 -15.98 -20.26 10.36
CA THR A 75 -15.67 -20.70 9.00
C THR A 75 -15.79 -19.56 8.00
N ARG A 76 -16.86 -18.77 8.08
CA ARG A 76 -17.09 -17.63 7.18
C ARG A 76 -16.03 -16.54 7.36
N ARG A 77 -15.69 -16.20 8.60
CA ARG A 77 -14.62 -15.25 8.91
C ARG A 77 -13.27 -15.73 8.35
N LYS A 78 -12.97 -17.02 8.48
CA LYS A 78 -11.74 -17.63 7.98
C LYS A 78 -11.69 -17.64 6.45
N THR A 79 -12.79 -17.95 5.78
CA THR A 79 -12.88 -17.88 4.31
C THR A 79 -12.64 -16.46 3.80
N LEU A 80 -13.26 -15.46 4.43
CA LEU A 80 -13.04 -14.05 4.09
C LEU A 80 -11.58 -13.64 4.26
N LEU A 81 -10.95 -14.02 5.38
CA LEU A 81 -9.52 -13.79 5.58
C LEU A 81 -8.69 -14.45 4.46
N TRP A 82 -8.95 -15.72 4.14
CA TRP A 82 -8.25 -16.41 3.06
C TRP A 82 -8.44 -15.75 1.70
N THR A 83 -9.61 -15.18 1.40
CA THR A 83 -9.81 -14.40 0.18
C THR A 83 -8.84 -13.21 0.11
N SER A 84 -8.68 -12.45 1.20
CA SER A 84 -7.72 -11.35 1.28
C SER A 84 -6.28 -11.83 1.14
N LEU A 85 -5.90 -12.88 1.88
CA LEU A 85 -4.53 -13.43 1.85
C LEU A 85 -4.18 -13.98 0.47
N ALA A 86 -5.06 -14.79 -0.12
CA ALA A 86 -4.84 -15.40 -1.42
C ALA A 86 -4.72 -14.35 -2.53
N MET A 87 -5.53 -13.29 -2.47
CA MET A 87 -5.43 -12.23 -3.46
C MET A 87 -4.13 -11.44 -3.33
N ASN A 88 -3.78 -10.99 -2.14
CA ASN A 88 -2.56 -10.22 -1.89
C ASN A 88 -1.29 -11.03 -2.17
N LEU A 89 -1.21 -12.26 -1.66
CA LEU A 89 -0.08 -13.15 -1.92
C LEU A 89 -0.04 -13.62 -3.38
N GLY A 90 -1.19 -13.77 -4.04
CA GLY A 90 -1.28 -14.08 -5.46
C GLY A 90 -0.69 -12.96 -6.33
N LEU A 91 -1.06 -11.70 -6.08
CA LEU A 91 -0.46 -10.54 -6.75
C LEU A 91 1.04 -10.47 -6.54
N LEU A 92 1.49 -10.64 -5.29
CA LEU A 92 2.91 -10.60 -4.95
C LEU A 92 3.68 -11.77 -5.58
N GLY A 93 3.12 -12.98 -5.53
CA GLY A 93 3.67 -14.18 -6.15
C GLY A 93 3.85 -14.00 -7.65
N TYR A 94 2.80 -13.52 -8.34
CA TYR A 94 2.84 -13.30 -9.79
C TYR A 94 3.88 -12.24 -10.18
N PHE A 95 3.80 -11.02 -9.62
CA PHE A 95 4.63 -9.92 -10.08
C PHE A 95 6.07 -9.98 -9.57
N LYS A 96 6.30 -10.51 -8.37
CA LYS A 96 7.64 -10.48 -7.73
C LYS A 96 8.39 -11.79 -7.85
N TYR A 97 7.70 -12.93 -7.78
CA TYR A 97 8.37 -14.22 -7.59
C TYR A 97 8.23 -15.20 -8.76
N THR A 98 7.37 -14.95 -9.75
CA THR A 98 7.21 -15.86 -10.92
C THR A 98 8.55 -16.21 -11.57
N ASN A 99 9.34 -15.23 -11.97
CA ASN A 99 10.63 -15.50 -12.63
C ASN A 99 11.63 -16.21 -11.72
N PHE A 100 11.65 -15.86 -10.44
CA PHE A 100 12.49 -16.54 -9.45
C PHE A 100 12.12 -18.03 -9.33
N PHE A 101 10.82 -18.34 -9.27
CA PHE A 101 10.34 -19.73 -9.21
C PHE A 101 10.65 -20.48 -10.50
N LEU A 102 10.38 -19.90 -11.66
CA LEU A 102 10.64 -20.53 -12.96
C LEU A 102 12.13 -20.84 -13.16
N GLN A 103 13.01 -19.90 -12.78
CA GLN A 103 14.46 -20.11 -12.80
C GLN A 103 14.88 -21.21 -11.83
N SER A 104 14.39 -21.18 -10.58
CA SER A 104 14.73 -22.19 -9.57
C SER A 104 14.33 -23.60 -9.99
N VAL A 105 13.12 -23.76 -10.56
CA VAL A 105 12.66 -25.07 -11.06
C VAL A 105 13.47 -25.49 -12.28
N GLY A 106 13.77 -24.58 -13.21
CA GLY A 106 14.62 -24.86 -14.37
C GLY A 106 16.03 -25.31 -13.98
N ASP A 107 16.66 -24.62 -13.02
CA ASP A 107 18.00 -24.96 -12.54
C ASP A 107 18.02 -26.27 -11.75
N THR A 108 16.96 -26.55 -10.99
CA THR A 108 16.79 -27.86 -10.32
C THR A 108 16.59 -28.97 -11.35
N ALA A 109 15.80 -28.74 -12.39
CA ALA A 109 15.59 -29.74 -13.45
C ALA A 109 16.88 -30.08 -14.20
N LYS A 110 17.74 -29.08 -14.46
CA LYS A 110 19.08 -29.30 -15.05
C LYS A 110 19.95 -30.20 -14.17
N LEU A 111 19.87 -30.09 -12.85
CA LEU A 111 20.62 -30.94 -11.92
C LEU A 111 20.22 -32.42 -12.04
N PHE A 112 18.96 -32.70 -12.38
CA PHE A 112 18.44 -34.05 -12.60
C PHE A 112 18.41 -34.46 -14.08
N GLU A 113 19.11 -33.72 -14.97
CA GLU A 113 19.15 -33.97 -16.42
C GLU A 113 17.76 -34.05 -17.09
N LEU A 114 16.76 -33.40 -16.48
CA LEU A 114 15.41 -33.34 -17.02
C LEU A 114 15.34 -32.26 -18.12
N PRO A 115 14.78 -32.54 -19.30
CA PRO A 115 14.67 -31.58 -20.40
C PRO A 115 13.52 -30.58 -20.18
N LEU A 116 13.46 -29.96 -19.00
CA LEU A 116 12.48 -28.94 -18.66
C LEU A 116 13.10 -27.56 -18.88
N SER A 117 12.53 -26.79 -19.80
CA SER A 117 12.88 -25.38 -20.00
C SER A 117 11.63 -24.53 -19.78
N PHE A 118 11.78 -23.48 -18.96
CA PHE A 118 10.71 -22.53 -18.70
C PHE A 118 11.04 -21.20 -19.37
N PRO A 119 10.07 -20.56 -20.06
CA PRO A 119 10.28 -19.21 -20.58
C PRO A 119 10.39 -18.23 -19.42
N ILE A 120 11.39 -17.36 -19.46
CA ILE A 120 11.50 -16.22 -18.53
C ILE A 120 10.62 -15.11 -19.11
N TYR A 121 9.68 -14.60 -18.31
CA TYR A 121 8.76 -13.55 -18.74
C TYR A 121 9.34 -12.17 -18.39
N GLU A 122 9.16 -11.18 -19.25
CA GLU A 122 9.47 -9.78 -18.94
C GLU A 122 8.34 -9.17 -18.08
N ILE A 123 8.32 -9.53 -16.80
CA ILE A 123 7.34 -9.03 -15.84
C ILE A 123 7.81 -7.68 -15.29
N VAL A 124 7.09 -6.61 -15.63
CA VAL A 124 7.35 -5.28 -15.08
C VAL A 124 6.84 -5.22 -13.64
N LEU A 125 7.73 -4.96 -12.69
CA LEU A 125 7.42 -4.97 -11.25
C LEU A 125 6.77 -3.66 -10.80
N PRO A 126 5.53 -3.66 -10.28
CA PRO A 126 4.88 -2.45 -9.82
C PRO A 126 5.60 -1.82 -8.62
N VAL A 127 5.82 -0.51 -8.66
CA VAL A 127 6.41 0.23 -7.55
C VAL A 127 5.56 0.06 -6.30
N GLY A 128 6.21 -0.33 -5.20
CA GLY A 128 5.58 -0.44 -3.90
C GLY A 128 4.67 -1.66 -3.70
N ILE A 129 4.66 -2.64 -4.63
CA ILE A 129 3.80 -3.82 -4.52
C ILE A 129 3.91 -4.55 -3.19
N SER A 130 5.12 -4.77 -2.70
CA SER A 130 5.31 -5.42 -1.39
C SER A 130 4.70 -4.58 -0.25
N PHE A 131 4.84 -3.25 -0.29
CA PHE A 131 4.37 -2.38 0.78
C PHE A 131 2.85 -2.36 0.86
N TYR A 132 2.14 -2.02 -0.22
CA TYR A 132 0.68 -1.97 -0.15
C TYR A 132 0.08 -3.37 0.12
N THR A 133 0.66 -4.44 -0.43
CA THR A 133 0.22 -5.81 -0.18
C THR A 133 0.34 -6.19 1.29
N PHE A 134 1.51 -5.99 1.93
CA PHE A 134 1.67 -6.33 3.34
C PHE A 134 0.87 -5.40 4.25
N GLN A 135 0.71 -4.14 3.85
CA GLN A 135 -0.04 -3.14 4.60
C GLN A 135 -1.55 -3.45 4.65
N THR A 136 -2.15 -3.82 3.51
CA THR A 136 -3.58 -4.18 3.47
C THR A 136 -3.84 -5.56 4.09
N MET A 137 -2.94 -6.53 3.85
CA MET A 137 -3.01 -7.86 4.44
C MET A 137 -2.87 -7.80 5.97
N SER A 138 -1.95 -7.00 6.49
CA SER A 138 -1.81 -6.80 7.94
C SER A 138 -3.09 -6.20 8.54
N TYR A 139 -3.73 -5.27 7.84
CA TYR A 139 -4.97 -4.67 8.29
C TYR A 139 -6.12 -5.70 8.35
N THR A 140 -6.30 -6.53 7.33
CA THR A 140 -7.36 -7.57 7.35
C THR A 140 -7.12 -8.62 8.42
N VAL A 141 -5.85 -8.99 8.68
CA VAL A 141 -5.46 -9.88 9.79
C VAL A 141 -5.78 -9.25 11.15
N ASP A 142 -5.47 -7.97 11.36
CA ASP A 142 -5.76 -7.27 12.61
C ASP A 142 -7.27 -7.17 12.88
N VAL A 143 -8.07 -6.91 11.84
CA VAL A 143 -9.54 -6.91 11.94
C VAL A 143 -10.08 -8.30 12.24
N TYR A 144 -9.55 -9.34 11.58
CA TYR A 144 -9.93 -10.73 11.85
C TYR A 144 -9.66 -11.15 13.30
N ARG A 145 -8.52 -10.71 13.86
CA ARG A 145 -8.13 -10.96 15.26
C ARG A 145 -8.86 -10.08 16.27
N GLY A 146 -9.67 -9.12 15.82
CA GLY A 146 -10.37 -8.17 16.69
C GLY A 146 -9.46 -7.11 17.33
N HIS A 147 -8.22 -6.97 16.86
CA HIS A 147 -7.29 -5.94 17.35
C HIS A 147 -7.63 -4.54 16.82
N LEU A 148 -8.35 -4.48 15.70
CA LEU A 148 -8.74 -3.24 15.03
C LEU A 148 -10.17 -3.36 14.49
N LYS A 149 -10.94 -2.27 14.58
CA LYS A 149 -12.26 -2.15 13.92
C LYS A 149 -12.09 -1.85 12.43
N ALA A 150 -12.97 -2.37 11.58
CA ALA A 150 -12.87 -2.10 10.15
C ALA A 150 -13.17 -0.63 9.85
N GLU A 151 -12.32 0.00 9.04
CA GLU A 151 -12.56 1.34 8.51
C GLU A 151 -13.78 1.33 7.59
N ARG A 152 -14.70 2.26 7.84
CA ARG A 152 -15.97 2.40 7.10
C ARG A 152 -15.90 3.44 5.99
N SER A 153 -14.86 4.28 5.98
CA SER A 153 -14.64 5.26 4.92
C SER A 153 -13.64 4.76 3.89
N LEU A 154 -14.14 4.48 2.67
CA LEU A 154 -13.28 4.06 1.55
C LEU A 154 -12.20 5.10 1.24
N LEU A 155 -12.52 6.39 1.34
CA LEU A 155 -11.55 7.48 1.14
C LEU A 155 -10.37 7.38 2.12
N ARG A 156 -10.63 7.18 3.41
CA ARG A 156 -9.58 7.05 4.43
C ARG A 156 -8.77 5.77 4.24
N PHE A 157 -9.44 4.66 3.94
CA PHE A 157 -8.75 3.40 3.70
C PHE A 157 -7.88 3.45 2.44
N ALA A 158 -8.42 3.94 1.33
CA ALA A 158 -7.68 4.11 0.08
C ALA A 158 -6.48 5.05 0.25
N LEU A 159 -6.63 6.14 1.01
CA LEU A 159 -5.50 7.02 1.32
C LEU A 159 -4.47 6.31 2.20
N TYR A 160 -4.88 5.56 3.23
CA TYR A 160 -3.98 4.73 4.02
C TYR A 160 -3.16 3.80 3.12
N VAL A 161 -3.82 3.05 2.24
CA VAL A 161 -3.16 2.08 1.35
C VAL A 161 -2.24 2.75 0.35
N SER A 162 -2.57 3.93 -0.15
CA SER A 162 -1.84 4.55 -1.26
C SER A 162 -0.94 5.70 -0.86
N PHE A 163 -0.88 6.14 0.40
CA PHE A 163 -0.18 7.36 0.77
C PHE A 163 1.28 7.39 0.26
N PHE A 164 1.55 8.23 -0.75
CA PHE A 164 2.82 8.16 -1.48
C PHE A 164 4.08 8.42 -0.64
N PRO A 165 4.07 9.24 0.44
CA PRO A 165 5.29 9.50 1.19
C PRO A 165 5.86 8.26 1.89
N GLN A 166 5.03 7.25 2.17
CA GLN A 166 5.46 6.05 2.91
C GLN A 166 5.78 4.85 2.02
N LEU A 167 5.17 4.76 0.83
CA LEU A 167 4.95 3.46 0.19
C LEU A 167 6.14 2.87 -0.58
N VAL A 168 7.23 3.62 -0.74
CA VAL A 168 8.37 3.19 -1.57
C VAL A 168 9.63 2.91 -0.77
N ALA A 169 9.79 3.52 0.41
CA ALA A 169 11.03 3.41 1.19
C ALA A 169 10.85 3.50 2.71
N GLY A 170 9.62 3.58 3.23
CA GLY A 170 9.36 3.61 4.67
C GLY A 170 9.19 2.20 5.26
N PRO A 171 9.29 2.03 6.60
CA PRO A 171 8.80 0.80 7.23
C PRO A 171 7.31 0.59 6.91
N ILE A 172 6.85 -0.66 6.91
CA ILE A 172 5.44 -0.97 6.66
C ILE A 172 4.59 -0.33 7.77
N VAL A 173 3.86 0.73 7.43
CA VAL A 173 3.05 1.49 8.38
C VAL A 173 1.80 0.71 8.76
N ARG A 174 1.54 0.60 10.07
CA ARG A 174 0.36 -0.12 10.58
C ARG A 174 -0.88 0.75 10.48
N ALA A 175 -2.02 0.11 10.22
CA ALA A 175 -3.33 0.76 10.20
C ALA A 175 -3.68 1.45 11.53
N THR A 176 -3.25 0.85 12.65
CA THR A 176 -3.40 1.40 14.00
C THR A 176 -2.76 2.77 14.16
N ASP A 177 -1.70 3.06 13.39
CA ASP A 177 -0.93 4.29 13.54
C ASP A 177 -1.48 5.38 12.63
N LEU A 178 -1.73 5.07 11.35
CA LEU A 178 -2.09 6.08 10.35
C LEU A 178 -3.60 6.37 10.30
N LEU A 179 -4.48 5.35 10.35
CA LEU A 179 -5.92 5.59 10.19
C LEU A 179 -6.51 6.54 11.23
N PRO A 180 -6.13 6.52 12.52
CA PRO A 180 -6.63 7.50 13.48
C PRO A 180 -6.21 8.93 13.13
N GLN A 181 -4.99 9.13 12.63
CA GLN A 181 -4.48 10.45 12.24
C GLN A 181 -5.28 11.05 11.07
N LEU A 182 -5.75 10.21 10.14
CA LEU A 182 -6.57 10.65 9.01
C LEU A 182 -7.98 11.12 9.42
N LYS A 183 -8.41 10.90 10.67
CA LYS A 183 -9.72 11.35 11.19
C LYS A 183 -9.64 12.71 11.86
N LEU A 184 -8.44 13.15 12.24
CA LEU A 184 -8.24 14.37 13.02
C LEU A 184 -7.83 15.55 12.12
N PRO A 185 -8.20 16.79 12.49
CA PRO A 185 -7.59 17.96 11.88
C PRO A 185 -6.10 17.96 12.19
N VAL A 186 -5.29 18.42 11.24
CA VAL A 186 -3.84 18.48 11.45
C VAL A 186 -3.46 19.77 12.15
N SER A 187 -2.70 19.64 13.22
CA SER A 187 -1.87 20.68 13.78
C SER A 187 -0.41 20.33 13.54
N LEU A 188 0.41 21.33 13.17
CA LEU A 188 1.86 21.20 13.12
C LEU A 188 2.47 22.14 14.14
N SER A 189 3.25 21.59 15.06
CA SER A 189 4.06 22.41 15.97
C SER A 189 5.35 22.85 15.27
N ARG A 190 5.97 23.94 15.77
CA ARG A 190 7.27 24.41 15.25
C ARG A 190 8.34 23.33 15.39
N GLU A 191 8.31 22.56 16.48
CA GLU A 191 9.24 21.45 16.72
C GLU A 191 9.09 20.35 15.67
N GLN A 192 7.84 20.00 15.30
CA GLN A 192 7.57 19.00 14.27
C GLN A 192 8.09 19.43 12.90
N VAL A 193 7.91 20.71 12.55
CA VAL A 193 8.42 21.27 11.29
C VAL A 193 9.95 21.26 11.29
N GLY A 194 10.58 21.73 12.37
CA GLY A 194 12.05 21.71 12.49
C GLY A 194 12.62 20.29 12.38
N ALA A 195 12.00 19.32 13.07
CA ALA A 195 12.41 17.93 13.01
C ALA A 195 12.18 17.30 11.62
N ALA A 196 11.12 17.69 10.90
CA ALA A 196 10.87 17.23 9.54
C ALA A 196 11.94 17.77 8.57
N LEU A 197 12.21 19.08 8.60
CA LEU A 197 13.24 19.71 7.78
C LEU A 197 14.63 19.13 8.05
N PHE A 198 14.96 18.90 9.32
CA PHE A 198 16.23 18.27 9.71
C PHE A 198 16.36 16.85 9.15
N ARG A 199 15.31 16.03 9.22
CA ARG A 199 15.31 14.66 8.65
C ARG A 199 15.44 14.68 7.12
N ILE A 200 14.78 15.62 6.45
CA ILE A 200 14.90 15.81 5.00
C ILE A 200 16.34 16.20 4.65
N ALA A 201 16.91 17.19 5.35
CA ALA A 201 18.28 17.65 5.11
C ALA A 201 19.31 16.52 5.35
N ARG A 202 19.14 15.73 6.41
CA ARG A 202 19.98 14.55 6.67
C ARG A 202 19.85 13.43 5.65
N GLY A 203 18.72 13.32 4.95
CA GLY A 203 18.54 12.33 3.89
C GLY A 203 19.12 12.75 2.54
N LEU A 204 19.54 14.01 2.40
CA LEU A 204 20.18 14.55 1.19
C LEU A 204 21.71 14.37 1.19
N VAL A 205 22.31 14.05 2.34
CA VAL A 205 23.75 13.82 2.56
C VAL A 205 23.97 12.35 2.88
#